data_AF-A0A1S4L362-F1
#
_entry.id   AF-A0A1S4L362-F1
#
_cell.length_a   1.000
_cell.length_b   1.000
_cell.length_c   1.000
_cell.angle_alpha   90.00
_cell.angle_beta   90.00
_cell.angle_gamma   90.00
#
_symmetry.space_group_name_H-M   'P 1'
#
loop_
_entity.id
_entity.type
_entity.pdbx_description
1 polymer ?
#
loop_
_entity_poly.entity_id
_entity_poly.type
_entity_poly.pdbx_seq_one_letter_code
_entity_poly.pdbx_strand_id
1 'polypeptide(L)'
;GEDSTLSEPIPELSAREEYAEERSWRTINVGGVERKIDMKVIEPYKKVLSHGGYFGEERHAIIVFSACYLPDRGRRDYDYVMDNLFLYVLSTLDQLVAEDYVLIYLHGATERSIMPSFGWLKRCYQMIDRRLRKNLKGLYLVHPTFWVKTIVIMTRPFVSSKFSRKLRFVNSIEELSGLVPLDHVSIPDKVKQ
;
A
#
# COMPACT_ATOMS: atom_id res chain seq x y z
N GLY A 1 -14.18 -22.97 47.09
CA GLY A 1 -12.82 -22.46 47.30
C GLY A 1 -12.21 -22.24 45.94
N GLU A 2 -11.95 -20.97 45.65
CA GLU A 2 -10.90 -20.44 44.75
C GLU A 2 -10.72 -21.08 43.37
N ASP A 3 -11.35 -20.42 42.39
CA ASP A 3 -11.03 -20.46 40.97
C ASP A 3 -9.74 -19.64 40.75
N SER A 4 -8.59 -20.32 40.68
CA SER A 4 -7.29 -19.70 40.43
C SER A 4 -7.10 -19.51 38.91
N THR A 5 -7.41 -18.32 38.42
CA THR A 5 -6.99 -17.84 37.11
C THR A 5 -5.46 -17.73 37.08
N LEU A 6 -4.78 -18.83 36.73
CA LEU A 6 -3.35 -18.81 36.42
C LEU A 6 -3.15 -17.96 35.17
N SER A 7 -2.76 -16.71 35.37
CA SER A 7 -2.21 -15.86 34.32
C SER A 7 -0.98 -16.57 33.76
N GLU A 8 -1.03 -16.93 32.47
CA GLU A 8 0.15 -17.46 31.79
C GLU A 8 1.33 -16.50 31.99
N PRO A 9 2.50 -16.99 32.43
CA PRO A 9 3.66 -16.15 32.64
C PRO A 9 4.09 -15.54 31.30
N ILE A 10 4.39 -14.24 31.31
CA ILE A 10 4.91 -13.53 30.14
C ILE A 10 6.24 -14.21 29.75
N PRO A 11 6.40 -14.67 28.49
CA PRO A 11 7.64 -15.29 28.05
C PRO A 11 8.82 -14.34 28.25
N GLU A 12 9.86 -14.78 28.98
CA GLU A 12 11.11 -14.03 29.11
C GLU A 12 11.92 -14.16 27.82
N LEU A 13 12.06 -13.04 27.09
CA LEU A 13 12.92 -12.96 25.91
C LEU A 13 14.38 -12.79 26.35
N SER A 14 15.32 -13.39 25.63
CA SER A 14 16.74 -13.08 25.83
C SER A 14 17.01 -11.63 25.40
N ALA A 15 18.02 -10.98 25.98
CA ALA A 15 18.43 -9.63 25.56
C ALA A 15 18.63 -9.51 24.04
N ARG A 16 19.14 -10.57 23.40
CA ARG A 16 19.33 -10.61 21.93
C ARG A 16 18.00 -10.60 21.18
N GLU A 17 16.98 -11.29 21.68
CA GLU A 17 15.63 -11.32 21.10
C GLU A 17 14.92 -9.99 21.30
N GLU A 18 15.01 -9.40 22.50
CA GLU A 18 14.51 -8.04 22.75
C GLU A 18 15.16 -7.02 21.81
N TYR A 19 16.49 -7.05 21.66
CA TYR A 19 17.19 -6.17 20.71
C TYR A 19 16.81 -6.41 19.25
N ALA A 20 16.48 -7.64 18.86
CA ALA A 20 16.03 -7.96 17.50
C ALA A 20 14.60 -7.47 17.27
N GLU A 21 13.72 -7.59 18.27
CA GLU A 21 12.37 -7.06 18.21
C GLU A 21 12.38 -5.53 18.13
N GLU A 22 13.13 -4.83 18.97
CA GLU A 22 13.26 -3.36 18.91
C GLU A 22 13.72 -2.87 17.54
N ARG A 23 14.70 -3.55 16.91
CA ARG A 23 15.20 -3.21 15.57
C ARG A 23 14.20 -3.48 14.45
N SER A 24 13.19 -4.31 14.70
CA SER A 24 12.14 -4.57 13.72
C SER A 24 11.09 -3.46 13.67
N TRP A 25 10.99 -2.60 14.69
CA TRP A 25 10.06 -1.47 14.66
C TRP A 25 10.65 -0.25 13.97
N ARG A 26 9.92 0.31 13.00
CA ARG A 26 10.25 1.58 12.35
C ARG A 26 9.26 2.66 12.76
N THR A 27 9.75 3.70 13.43
CA THR A 27 8.96 4.88 13.76
C THR A 27 8.79 5.80 12.55
N ILE A 28 7.56 6.24 12.30
CA ILE A 28 7.19 7.16 11.23
C ILE A 28 6.24 8.25 11.76
N ASN A 29 6.20 9.40 11.09
CA ASN A 29 5.20 10.43 11.37
C ASN A 29 4.17 10.43 10.24
N VAL A 30 2.89 10.25 10.58
CA VAL A 30 1.78 10.28 9.62
C VAL A 30 0.76 11.30 10.10
N GLY A 31 0.58 12.40 9.35
CA GLY A 31 -0.37 13.44 9.71
C GLY A 31 -0.09 14.10 11.07
N GLY A 32 1.19 14.20 11.46
CA GLY A 32 1.61 14.78 12.74
C GLY A 32 1.59 13.81 13.92
N VAL A 33 1.16 12.56 13.71
CA VAL A 33 1.09 11.53 14.75
C VAL A 33 2.20 10.51 14.55
N GLU A 34 2.96 10.26 15.61
CA GLU A 34 3.96 9.19 15.63
C GLU A 34 3.29 7.82 15.60
N ARG A 35 3.75 6.96 14.69
CA ARG A 35 3.31 5.57 14.55
C ARG A 35 4.52 4.66 14.40
N LYS A 36 4.39 3.40 14.80
CA LYS A 36 5.41 2.38 14.60
C LYS A 36 4.93 1.34 13.59
N ILE A 37 5.82 0.95 12.70
CA ILE A 37 5.62 -0.14 11.74
C ILE A 37 6.40 -1.34 12.26
N ASP A 38 5.75 -2.49 12.40
CA ASP A 38 6.45 -3.77 12.53
C ASP A 38 7.00 -4.16 11.15
N MET A 39 8.32 -4.02 10.96
CA MET A 39 8.99 -4.37 9.72
C MET A 39 9.09 -5.88 9.50
N LYS A 40 9.06 -6.68 10.57
CA LYS A 40 9.17 -8.15 10.52
C LYS A 40 7.94 -8.76 9.88
N VAL A 41 6.74 -8.28 10.25
CA VAL A 41 5.49 -8.82 9.72
C VAL A 41 5.28 -8.50 8.24
N ILE A 42 5.80 -7.36 7.78
CA ILE A 42 5.63 -6.90 6.39
C ILE A 42 6.77 -7.34 5.46
N GLU A 43 7.88 -7.87 5.99
CA GLU A 43 9.06 -8.28 5.22
C GLU A 43 8.71 -9.10 3.96
N PRO A 44 7.82 -10.12 4.04
CA PRO A 44 7.46 -10.92 2.87
C PRO A 44 6.72 -10.14 1.77
N TYR A 45 6.10 -9.02 2.13
CA TYR A 45 5.19 -8.26 1.29
C TYR A 45 5.79 -6.94 0.79
N LYS A 46 7.05 -6.62 1.13
CA LYS A 46 7.72 -5.37 0.69
C LYS A 46 7.75 -5.21 -0.83
N LYS A 47 7.74 -6.31 -1.58
CA LYS A 47 7.64 -6.34 -3.05
C LYS A 47 6.33 -5.77 -3.60
N VAL A 48 5.33 -5.51 -2.75
CA VAL A 48 4.10 -4.80 -3.14
C VAL A 48 4.41 -3.42 -3.73
N LEU A 49 5.53 -2.80 -3.35
CA LEU A 49 5.92 -1.48 -3.84
C LEU A 49 7.25 -1.55 -4.58
N SER A 50 7.33 -0.95 -5.76
CA SER A 50 8.57 -0.81 -6.53
C SER A 50 8.67 0.55 -7.22
N HIS A 51 9.89 1.02 -7.47
CA HIS A 51 10.16 2.24 -8.23
C HIS A 51 10.40 1.89 -9.71
N GLY A 52 9.62 2.50 -10.59
CA GLY A 52 9.61 2.26 -12.04
C GLY A 52 10.43 3.26 -12.86
N GLY A 53 11.26 4.08 -12.21
CA GLY A 53 12.01 5.16 -12.86
C GLY A 53 11.30 6.50 -12.78
N TYR A 54 11.62 7.39 -13.71
CA TYR A 54 11.10 8.76 -13.75
C TYR A 54 10.41 9.04 -15.08
N PHE A 55 9.36 9.86 -15.05
CA PHE A 55 8.49 10.17 -16.17
C PHE A 55 8.45 11.67 -16.48
N GLY A 56 8.57 12.01 -17.77
CA GLY A 56 8.39 13.36 -18.29
C GLY A 56 9.57 14.31 -18.01
N GLU A 57 9.49 15.52 -18.56
CA GLU A 57 10.52 16.56 -18.41
C GLU A 57 10.70 16.99 -16.94
N GLU A 58 9.60 17.00 -16.18
CA GLU A 58 9.57 17.30 -14.75
C GLU A 58 10.03 16.11 -13.86
N ARG A 59 10.49 15.01 -14.46
CA ARG A 59 11.01 13.80 -13.78
C ARG A 59 10.12 13.33 -12.63
N HIS A 60 8.85 13.08 -12.93
CA HIS A 60 7.93 12.52 -11.94
C HIS A 60 8.31 11.08 -11.58
N ALA A 61 8.46 10.76 -10.30
CA ALA A 61 8.75 9.40 -9.87
C ALA A 61 7.60 8.44 -10.26
N ILE A 62 7.94 7.27 -10.78
CA ILE A 62 6.97 6.22 -11.12
C ILE A 62 6.95 5.23 -9.97
N ILE A 63 5.84 5.17 -9.25
CA ILE A 63 5.65 4.22 -8.15
C ILE A 63 4.67 3.16 -8.59
N VAL A 64 5.02 1.90 -8.35
CA VAL A 64 4.22 0.75 -8.77
C VAL A 64 3.80 -0.05 -7.56
N PHE A 65 2.49 -0.18 -7.41
CA PHE A 65 1.85 -0.99 -6.39
C PHE A 65 1.32 -2.28 -7.02
N SER A 66 1.92 -3.41 -6.68
CA SER A 66 1.60 -4.73 -7.23
C SER A 66 0.72 -5.53 -6.27
N ALA A 67 -0.59 -5.55 -6.55
CA ALA A 67 -1.58 -6.16 -5.66
C ALA A 67 -1.41 -7.68 -5.49
N CYS A 68 -0.75 -8.35 -6.43
CA CYS A 68 -0.47 -9.79 -6.35
C CYS A 68 0.50 -10.18 -5.21
N TYR A 69 1.16 -9.21 -4.58
CA TYR A 69 2.02 -9.43 -3.41
C TYR A 69 1.35 -9.03 -2.09
N LEU A 70 0.04 -8.77 -2.08
CA LEU A 70 -0.71 -8.53 -0.85
C LEU A 70 -0.90 -9.82 -0.03
N PRO A 71 -1.02 -9.72 1.30
CA PRO A 71 -1.29 -10.86 2.15
C PRO A 71 -2.65 -11.49 1.85
N ASP A 72 -2.74 -12.81 2.04
CA ASP A 72 -4.01 -13.54 1.97
C ASP A 72 -4.87 -13.22 3.21
N ARG A 73 -6.17 -13.00 3.01
CA ARG A 73 -7.14 -12.72 4.07
C ARG A 73 -7.52 -13.93 4.92
N GLY A 74 -7.17 -15.14 4.50
CA GLY A 74 -7.26 -16.34 5.32
C GLY A 74 -6.34 -16.29 6.57
N ARG A 75 -5.40 -15.34 6.62
CA ARG A 75 -4.54 -15.13 7.78
C ARG A 75 -5.32 -14.54 8.96
N ARG A 76 -5.03 -15.04 10.17
CA ARG A 76 -5.62 -14.55 11.43
C ARG A 76 -5.23 -13.11 11.76
N ASP A 77 -4.03 -12.70 11.36
CA ASP A 77 -3.43 -11.39 11.60
C ASP A 77 -3.58 -10.43 10.40
N TYR A 78 -4.47 -10.72 9.44
CA TYR A 78 -4.56 -9.98 8.17
C TYR A 78 -4.67 -8.46 8.34
N ASP A 79 -5.58 -7.98 9.18
CA ASP A 79 -5.77 -6.53 9.39
C ASP A 79 -4.51 -5.88 9.99
N TYR A 80 -3.81 -6.58 10.89
CA TYR A 80 -2.55 -6.11 11.48
C TYR A 80 -1.44 -6.02 10.42
N VAL A 81 -1.28 -7.05 9.58
CA VAL A 81 -0.29 -7.03 8.49
C VAL A 81 -0.61 -5.91 7.50
N MET A 82 -1.88 -5.77 7.11
CA MET A 82 -2.33 -4.75 6.16
C MET A 82 -2.13 -3.33 6.70
N ASP A 83 -2.42 -3.08 7.97
CA ASP A 83 -2.21 -1.78 8.60
C ASP A 83 -0.72 -1.41 8.60
N ASN A 84 0.17 -2.33 8.99
CA ASN A 84 1.62 -2.12 8.93
C ASN A 84 2.11 -1.92 7.48
N LEU A 85 1.58 -2.70 6.53
CA LEU A 85 1.95 -2.59 5.12
C LEU A 85 1.50 -1.24 4.53
N PHE A 86 0.31 -0.76 4.91
CA PHE A 86 -0.17 0.55 4.51
C PHE A 86 0.71 1.67 5.08
N LEU A 87 1.09 1.60 6.36
CA LEU A 87 2.02 2.56 6.96
C LEU A 87 3.40 2.53 6.27
N TYR A 88 3.89 1.36 5.90
CA TYR A 88 5.12 1.22 5.12
C TYR A 88 5.01 1.90 3.75
N VAL A 89 3.94 1.62 3.00
CA VAL A 89 3.70 2.26 1.69
C VAL A 89 3.58 3.77 1.85
N LEU A 90 2.83 4.24 2.85
CA LEU A 90 2.65 5.66 3.11
C LEU A 90 3.98 6.35 3.46
N SER A 91 4.80 5.72 4.31
CA SER A 91 6.13 6.24 4.67
C SER A 91 7.09 6.29 3.49
N THR A 92 6.99 5.31 2.58
CA THR A 92 7.82 5.27 1.37
C THR A 92 7.39 6.37 0.41
N LEU A 93 6.07 6.56 0.21
CA LEU A 93 5.56 7.68 -0.58
C LEU A 93 5.97 9.02 0.04
N ASP A 94 5.94 9.18 1.36
CA ASP A 94 6.31 10.43 2.02
C ASP A 94 7.78 10.81 1.82
N GLN A 95 8.68 9.82 1.77
CA GLN A 95 10.08 10.02 1.41
C GLN A 95 10.25 10.53 -0.03
N LEU A 96 9.32 10.17 -0.92
CA LEU A 96 9.32 10.57 -2.33
C LEU A 96 8.62 11.92 -2.56
N VAL A 97 7.98 12.52 -1.54
CA VAL A 97 7.22 13.78 -1.67
C VAL A 97 8.08 15.01 -1.97
N ALA A 98 9.41 14.91 -1.89
CA ALA A 98 10.26 15.94 -2.48
C ALA A 98 9.96 16.11 -3.99
N GLU A 99 9.36 15.10 -4.61
CA GLU A 99 9.08 15.01 -6.03
C GLU A 99 7.58 14.81 -6.27
N ASP A 100 7.16 15.22 -7.46
CA ASP A 100 5.86 14.86 -8.00
C ASP A 100 5.92 13.41 -8.52
N TYR A 101 4.83 12.65 -8.40
CA TYR A 101 4.87 11.22 -8.72
C TYR A 101 3.59 10.70 -9.37
N VAL A 102 3.70 9.60 -10.08
CA VAL A 102 2.57 8.80 -10.57
C VAL A 102 2.52 7.47 -9.84
N LEU A 103 1.31 6.97 -9.58
CA LEU A 103 1.09 5.67 -8.95
C LEU A 103 0.41 4.73 -9.94
N ILE A 104 1.06 3.62 -10.24
CA ILE A 104 0.51 2.53 -11.05
C ILE A 104 0.08 1.43 -10.10
N TYR A 105 -1.22 1.12 -10.07
CA TYR A 105 -1.77 -0.02 -9.34
C TYR A 105 -1.98 -1.18 -10.30
N LEU A 106 -1.17 -2.22 -10.17
CA LEU A 106 -1.23 -3.43 -10.96
C LEU A 106 -2.14 -4.46 -10.27
N HIS A 107 -3.32 -4.67 -10.84
CA HIS A 107 -4.27 -5.66 -10.34
C HIS A 107 -4.01 -7.03 -10.99
N GLY A 108 -2.98 -7.74 -10.53
CA GLY A 108 -2.52 -8.99 -11.13
C GLY A 108 -3.35 -10.20 -10.74
N ALA A 109 -4.50 -10.39 -11.40
CA ALA A 109 -5.44 -11.49 -11.16
C ALA A 109 -5.73 -11.70 -9.65
N THR A 110 -5.75 -10.60 -8.90
CA THR A 110 -5.85 -10.64 -7.44
C THR A 110 -7.27 -11.05 -7.07
N GLU A 111 -7.41 -12.20 -6.41
CA GLU A 111 -8.69 -12.67 -5.95
C GLU A 111 -9.34 -11.69 -4.98
N ARG A 112 -10.68 -11.64 -4.97
CA ARG A 112 -11.44 -10.78 -4.06
C ARG A 112 -11.12 -11.06 -2.59
N SER A 113 -10.70 -12.29 -2.27
CA SER A 113 -10.24 -12.72 -0.95
C SER A 113 -9.11 -11.84 -0.43
N ILE A 114 -8.18 -11.41 -1.28
CA ILE A 114 -6.96 -10.66 -0.90
C ILE A 114 -7.25 -9.18 -0.63
N MET A 115 -8.42 -8.67 -1.03
CA MET A 115 -8.64 -7.23 -0.99
C MET A 115 -9.24 -6.73 0.34
N PRO A 116 -8.76 -5.57 0.84
CA PRO A 116 -9.26 -4.99 2.08
C PRO A 116 -10.72 -4.50 1.96
N SER A 117 -11.37 -4.35 3.11
CA SER A 117 -12.75 -3.86 3.18
C SER A 117 -12.86 -2.39 2.72
N PHE A 118 -14.06 -1.99 2.28
CA PHE A 118 -14.35 -0.59 1.97
C PHE A 118 -14.04 0.35 3.15
N GLY A 119 -14.38 -0.07 4.37
CA GLY A 119 -14.09 0.70 5.58
C GLY A 119 -12.59 0.93 5.79
N TRP A 120 -11.77 -0.08 5.54
CA TRP A 120 -10.32 0.02 5.59
C TRP A 120 -9.78 1.02 4.55
N LEU A 121 -10.23 0.91 3.29
CA LEU A 121 -9.82 1.83 2.22
C LEU A 121 -10.19 3.29 2.50
N LYS A 122 -11.38 3.51 3.08
CA LYS A 122 -11.80 4.85 3.52
C LYS A 122 -10.87 5.40 4.59
N ARG A 123 -10.51 4.61 5.61
CA ARG A 123 -9.55 5.01 6.66
C ARG A 123 -8.18 5.33 6.07
N CYS A 124 -7.69 4.48 5.16
CA CYS A 124 -6.43 4.73 4.46
C CYS A 124 -6.45 6.09 3.76
N TYR A 125 -7.48 6.39 2.96
CA TYR A 125 -7.58 7.69 2.29
C TYR A 125 -7.59 8.87 3.27
N GLN A 126 -8.22 8.73 4.44
CA GLN A 126 -8.23 9.77 5.48
C GLN A 126 -6.86 9.97 6.13
N MET A 127 -6.04 8.91 6.22
CA MET A 127 -4.67 8.96 6.73
C MET A 127 -3.66 9.51 5.72
N ILE A 128 -3.99 9.51 4.42
CA ILE A 128 -3.08 10.08 3.41
C ILE A 128 -3.03 11.60 3.57
N ASP A 129 -1.83 12.10 3.87
CA ASP A 129 -1.61 13.52 4.04
C ASP A 129 -1.96 14.34 2.80
N ARG A 130 -2.35 15.59 3.04
CA ARG A 130 -2.73 16.52 1.97
C ARG A 130 -1.61 16.70 0.95
N ARG A 131 -0.35 16.66 1.41
CA ARG A 131 0.85 16.82 0.60
C ARG A 131 0.99 15.69 -0.42
N LEU A 132 0.96 14.44 0.03
CA LEU A 132 0.94 13.23 -0.81
C LEU A 132 -0.15 13.29 -1.88
N ARG A 133 -1.38 13.65 -1.49
CA ARG A 133 -2.50 13.81 -2.43
C ARG A 133 -2.28 14.90 -3.48
N LYS A 134 -1.50 15.94 -3.18
CA LYS A 134 -1.18 17.02 -4.12
C LYS A 134 -0.12 16.58 -5.14
N ASN A 135 0.97 15.99 -4.66
CA ASN A 135 2.12 15.57 -5.46
C ASN A 135 1.81 14.41 -6.42
N LEU A 136 0.80 13.59 -6.11
CA LEU A 136 0.30 12.58 -7.04
C LEU A 136 -0.20 13.25 -8.33
N LYS A 137 0.37 12.95 -9.50
CA LYS A 137 -0.07 13.49 -10.80
C LYS A 137 -1.02 12.57 -11.55
N GLY A 138 -0.87 11.27 -11.36
CA GLY A 138 -1.71 10.25 -11.98
C GLY A 138 -1.80 9.00 -11.10
N LEU A 139 -2.98 8.39 -11.07
CA LEU A 139 -3.24 7.10 -10.46
C LEU A 139 -3.83 6.17 -11.53
N TYR A 140 -3.03 5.24 -12.01
CA TYR A 140 -3.40 4.32 -13.07
C TYR A 140 -3.80 2.97 -12.47
N LEU A 141 -5.07 2.60 -12.54
CA LEU A 141 -5.57 1.30 -12.08
C LEU A 141 -5.59 0.35 -13.27
N VAL A 142 -4.60 -0.54 -13.34
CA VAL A 142 -4.34 -1.44 -14.46
C VAL A 142 -5.06 -2.78 -14.26
N HIS A 143 -5.72 -3.27 -15.31
CA HIS A 143 -6.61 -4.45 -15.29
C HIS A 143 -7.68 -4.40 -14.18
N PRO A 144 -8.46 -3.30 -14.08
CA PRO A 144 -9.40 -3.13 -12.98
C PRO A 144 -10.55 -4.15 -13.08
N THR A 145 -10.69 -4.99 -12.06
CA THR A 145 -11.87 -5.85 -11.91
C THR A 145 -13.13 -5.05 -11.64
N PHE A 146 -14.30 -5.67 -11.84
CA PHE A 146 -15.58 -5.06 -11.48
C PHE A 146 -15.61 -4.60 -10.02
N TRP A 147 -15.05 -5.40 -9.11
CA TRP A 147 -14.97 -5.06 -7.69
C TRP A 147 -14.15 -3.79 -7.44
N VAL A 148 -12.98 -3.63 -8.08
CA VAL A 148 -12.17 -2.40 -7.98
C VAL A 148 -12.96 -1.20 -8.50
N LYS A 149 -13.62 -1.33 -9.65
CA LYS A 149 -14.47 -0.27 -10.22
C LYS A 149 -15.60 0.13 -9.26
N THR A 150 -16.29 -0.84 -8.66
CA THR A 150 -17.36 -0.59 -7.67
C THR A 150 -16.84 0.19 -6.48
N ILE A 151 -15.68 -0.17 -5.93
CA ILE A 151 -15.11 0.54 -4.77
C ILE A 151 -14.71 1.96 -5.11
N VAL A 152 -14.12 2.19 -6.28
CA VAL A 152 -13.80 3.55 -6.73
C VAL A 152 -15.07 4.40 -6.81
N ILE A 153 -16.17 3.84 -7.31
CA ILE A 153 -17.48 4.53 -7.35
C ILE A 153 -18.00 4.81 -5.94
N MET A 154 -17.99 3.82 -5.04
CA MET A 154 -18.47 3.96 -3.66
C MET A 154 -17.63 4.93 -2.82
N THR A 155 -16.32 5.05 -3.09
CA THR A 155 -15.43 5.98 -2.38
C THR A 155 -15.51 7.41 -2.89
N ARG A 156 -16.06 7.63 -4.09
CA ARG A 156 -16.15 8.95 -4.75
C ARG A 156 -16.77 10.06 -3.89
N PRO A 157 -17.81 9.84 -3.06
CA PRO A 157 -18.37 10.89 -2.19
C PRO A 157 -17.39 11.42 -1.13
N PHE A 158 -16.39 10.63 -0.76
CA PHE A 158 -15.42 10.95 0.29
C PHE A 158 -14.09 11.46 -0.27
N VAL A 159 -13.89 11.33 -1.58
CA VAL A 159 -12.65 11.68 -2.28
C VAL A 159 -12.83 13.01 -3.01
N SER A 160 -11.83 13.90 -2.91
CA SER A 160 -11.93 15.21 -3.55
C SER A 160 -12.04 15.09 -5.06
N SER A 161 -12.82 15.96 -5.71
CA SER A 161 -12.93 15.97 -7.17
C SER A 161 -11.58 16.11 -7.88
N LYS A 162 -10.63 16.85 -7.28
CA LYS A 162 -9.25 16.99 -7.77
C LYS A 162 -8.51 15.65 -7.78
N PHE A 163 -8.67 14.84 -6.73
CA PHE A 163 -8.05 13.52 -6.65
C PHE A 163 -8.72 12.55 -7.62
N SER A 164 -10.05 12.53 -7.69
CA SER A 164 -10.78 11.64 -8.60
C SER A 164 -10.42 11.85 -10.07
N ARG A 165 -10.05 13.08 -10.48
CA ARG A 165 -9.56 13.36 -11.84
C ARG A 165 -8.17 12.78 -12.16
N LYS A 166 -7.39 12.44 -11.13
CA LYS A 166 -6.07 11.81 -11.29
C LYS A 166 -6.20 10.30 -11.53
N LEU A 167 -7.32 9.71 -11.14
CA LEU A 167 -7.59 8.28 -11.28
C LEU A 167 -8.01 7.95 -12.71
N ARG A 168 -7.31 7.01 -13.34
CA ARG A 168 -7.64 6.46 -14.66
C ARG A 168 -7.64 4.94 -14.60
N PHE A 169 -8.66 4.34 -15.18
CA PHE A 169 -8.69 2.90 -15.42
C PHE A 169 -7.93 2.62 -16.71
N VAL A 170 -7.05 1.62 -16.68
CA VAL A 170 -6.22 1.20 -17.80
C VAL A 170 -6.47 -0.28 -18.01
N ASN A 171 -6.93 -0.69 -19.18
CA ASN A 171 -7.43 -2.05 -19.41
C ASN A 171 -6.33 -3.00 -19.90
N SER A 172 -5.20 -2.48 -20.37
CA SER A 172 -4.07 -3.28 -20.84
C SER A 172 -2.70 -2.63 -20.58
N ILE A 173 -1.63 -3.42 -20.67
CA ILE A 173 -0.26 -2.91 -20.54
C ILE A 173 0.13 -2.04 -21.72
N GLU A 174 -0.40 -2.31 -22.92
CA GLU A 174 -0.21 -1.48 -24.10
C GLU A 174 -0.80 -0.08 -23.89
N GLU A 175 -2.02 0.00 -23.35
CA GLU A 175 -2.64 1.28 -22.98
C GLU A 175 -1.79 2.02 -21.93
N LEU A 176 -1.23 1.29 -20.95
CA LEU A 176 -0.33 1.87 -19.95
C LEU A 176 0.96 2.42 -20.57
N SER A 177 1.54 1.70 -21.53
CA SER A 177 2.79 2.08 -22.20
C SER A 177 2.66 3.37 -23.01
N GLY A 178 1.45 3.69 -23.49
CA GLY A 178 1.15 4.98 -24.12
C GLY A 178 1.02 6.16 -23.15
N LEU A 179 0.95 5.89 -21.83
CA LEU A 179 0.74 6.90 -20.79
C LEU A 179 2.00 7.17 -19.96
N VAL A 180 2.82 6.15 -19.72
CA VAL A 180 4.04 6.20 -18.89
C VAL A 180 5.09 5.23 -19.45
N PRO A 181 6.39 5.58 -19.39
CA PRO A 181 7.47 4.70 -19.82
C PRO A 181 7.56 3.50 -18.88
N LEU A 182 7.73 2.31 -19.46
CA LEU A 182 7.72 1.04 -18.73
C LEU A 182 9.11 0.38 -18.65
N ASP A 183 10.16 1.02 -19.17
CA ASP A 183 11.50 0.43 -19.32
C ASP A 183 12.11 -0.09 -18.01
N HIS A 184 11.76 0.55 -16.89
CA HIS A 184 12.23 0.18 -15.55
C HIS A 184 11.10 -0.30 -14.64
N VAL A 185 9.89 -0.50 -15.18
CA VAL A 185 8.74 -0.98 -14.41
C VAL A 185 8.78 -2.50 -14.32
N SER A 186 8.96 -3.02 -13.11
CA SER A 186 8.85 -4.46 -12.85
C SER A 186 7.37 -4.90 -12.83
N ILE A 187 6.85 -5.37 -13.96
CA ILE A 187 5.49 -5.91 -14.08
C ILE A 187 5.50 -7.40 -13.71
N PRO A 188 4.76 -7.85 -12.67
CA PRO A 188 4.62 -9.26 -12.34
C PRO A 188 3.96 -10.05 -13.49
N ASP A 189 4.37 -11.30 -13.72
CA ASP A 189 3.86 -12.11 -14.85
C ASP A 189 2.34 -12.31 -14.81
N LYS A 190 1.74 -12.37 -13.61
CA LYS A 190 0.27 -12.43 -13.40
C LYS A 190 -0.49 -11.23 -13.95
N VAL A 191 0.19 -10.13 -14.26
CA VAL A 191 -0.38 -8.88 -14.78
C VAL A 191 -0.12 -8.73 -16.29
N LYS A 192 0.80 -9.52 -16.87
CA LYS A 192 1.18 -9.40 -18.29
C LYS A 192 0.17 -10.06 -19.26
N GLN A 193 -0.88 -10.70 -18.73
CA GLN A 193 -1.91 -11.40 -19.51
C GLN A 193 -3.14 -10.54 -19.76
#